data_AF-A0A349Y6C7-F1
#
_entry.id   AF-A0A349Y6C7-F1
#
_cell.length_a   1.000
_cell.length_b   1.000
_cell.length_c   1.000
_cell.angle_alpha   90.00
_cell.angle_beta   90.00
_cell.angle_gamma   90.00
#
_symmetry.space_group_name_H-M   'P 1'
#
loop_
_entity.id
_entity.type
_entity.pdbx_description
1 polymer ?
#
loop_
_entity_poly.entity_id
_entity_poly.type
_entity_poly.pdbx_seq_one_letter_code
_entity_poly.pdbx_strand_id
1 'polypeptide(L)'
;MSASWNALHFVRPDALWALLVLPLLVAIWWLRRRRANVWRQTVDAHLLRHLLVGRDRRAWGGLILLLLGTAAAIVALAGPSWRQVAQPLWQTPSPLVVALDLSSRVTATDLPPSRLLQARAKLATLLRERQGGEVALLVYADDAYTVAPLTDDMANVALYLDALAPDVMPRDGQRADRALETAVKLLQQSGARGGDILLLTDRADADAEQAAASARAQGFVVSVLGLGTPQGAAYRNGEGQIVPARLEEGTLRGVASRGGGRYARIASDDKDLAALDVLTPRVSADDSREGQGRTWRDEGFWLLPPLMLLALFAFRRRGALAALVMMAALPMALPTTAHAAEGTWWQRADQVDQQRLSTGVDAYRKGDFKAAQQQFEGIDTDAGWYNLGNALARQGQYDAAIEAYDRALKQHPGMADAVANRAAVDAARKRKPPQNNDQNNDQKDGKKPPSDPPDPGKNPGQGNDGQSSPPQDKGEQGQSPPPASGDPKDGQSEGGKSPQAADSQAQAQADAAQRERMQQA
;
A
#
# COMPACT_ATOMS: atom_id res chain seq x y z
N MET A 1 -12.98 12.42 36.91
CA MET A 1 -12.21 13.32 36.03
C MET A 1 -10.88 13.64 36.73
N SER A 2 -9.92 12.70 36.72
CA SER A 2 -8.80 12.73 37.68
C SER A 2 -7.61 11.87 37.23
N ALA A 3 -7.25 11.93 35.94
CA ALA A 3 -6.09 11.25 35.36
C ALA A 3 -5.68 11.96 34.05
N SER A 4 -4.74 12.91 34.11
CA SER A 4 -4.25 13.62 32.91
C SER A 4 -2.99 14.48 33.11
N TRP A 5 -2.70 15.00 34.31
CA TRP A 5 -1.57 15.95 34.48
C TRP A 5 -0.17 15.36 34.21
N ASN A 6 0.01 14.05 34.35
CA ASN A 6 1.26 13.36 33.96
C ASN A 6 1.37 13.11 32.43
N ALA A 7 0.44 13.60 31.62
CA ALA A 7 0.44 13.42 30.17
C ALA A 7 0.72 14.71 29.37
N LEU A 8 1.02 15.83 30.04
CA LEU A 8 1.37 17.09 29.37
C LEU A 8 2.88 17.16 29.10
N HIS A 9 3.27 17.05 27.83
CA HIS A 9 4.66 17.24 27.37
C HIS A 9 4.75 18.47 26.46
N PHE A 10 5.93 19.11 26.44
CA PHE A 10 6.26 20.11 25.42
C PHE A 10 7.13 19.46 24.35
N VAL A 11 6.72 19.55 23.09
CA VAL A 11 7.48 19.03 21.94
C VAL A 11 8.77 19.83 21.73
N ARG A 12 8.76 21.12 22.12
CA ARG A 12 9.89 22.06 21.99
C ARG A 12 10.12 22.81 23.30
N PRO A 13 10.66 22.15 24.35
CA PRO A 13 10.81 22.77 25.67
C PRO A 13 11.70 24.01 25.65
N ASP A 14 12.69 24.07 24.75
CA ASP A 14 13.61 25.20 24.62
C ASP A 14 12.92 26.51 24.23
N ALA A 15 11.75 26.45 23.59
CA ALA A 15 10.97 27.65 23.28
C ALA A 15 10.50 28.39 24.55
N LEU A 16 10.39 27.70 25.70
CA LEU A 16 10.01 28.32 26.98
C LEU A 16 11.06 29.32 27.49
N TRP A 17 12.32 29.23 27.06
CA TRP A 17 13.34 30.26 27.36
C TRP A 17 12.96 31.65 26.80
N ALA A 18 12.13 31.71 25.75
CA ALA A 18 11.61 32.97 25.22
C ALA A 18 10.72 33.73 26.22
N LEU A 19 10.24 33.10 27.30
CA LEU A 19 9.51 33.80 28.38
C LEU A 19 10.36 34.90 29.06
N LEU A 20 11.70 34.85 28.94
CA LEU A 20 12.60 35.93 29.36
C LEU A 20 12.39 37.25 28.60
N VAL A 21 11.65 37.26 27.48
CA VAL A 21 11.21 38.48 26.80
C VAL A 21 10.16 39.24 27.61
N LEU A 22 9.36 38.57 28.47
CA LEU A 22 8.32 39.21 29.28
C LEU A 22 8.86 40.26 30.27
N PRO A 23 9.86 39.98 31.14
CA PRO A 23 10.45 41.01 32.01
C PRO A 23 11.15 42.11 31.21
N LEU A 24 11.73 41.81 30.04
CA LEU A 24 12.31 42.82 29.15
C LEU A 24 11.24 43.80 28.62
N LEU A 25 10.07 43.30 28.21
CA LEU A 25 8.93 44.14 27.81
C LEU A 25 8.44 45.04 28.95
N VAL A 26 8.37 44.51 30.19
CA VAL A 26 8.03 45.31 31.39
C VAL A 26 9.07 46.39 31.64
N ALA A 27 10.37 46.06 31.56
CA ALA A 27 11.46 47.02 31.75
C ALA A 27 11.43 48.14 30.69
N ILE A 28 11.24 47.80 29.41
CA ILE A 28 11.10 48.77 28.31
C ILE A 28 9.88 49.68 28.53
N TRP A 29 8.74 49.12 28.93
CA TRP A 29 7.53 49.90 29.23
C TRP A 29 7.76 50.87 30.41
N TRP A 30 8.41 50.40 31.48
CA TRP A 30 8.72 51.20 32.67
C TRP A 30 9.73 52.31 32.37
N LEU A 31 10.78 52.03 31.58
CA LEU A 31 11.74 53.03 31.10
C LEU A 31 11.07 54.10 30.22
N ARG A 32 10.19 53.69 29.29
CA ARG A 32 9.39 54.64 28.49
C ARG A 32 8.49 55.51 29.38
N ARG A 33 7.85 54.94 30.40
CA ARG A 33 7.00 55.68 31.35
C ARG A 33 7.81 56.60 32.29
N ARG A 34 9.05 56.25 32.64
CA ARG A 34 10.00 57.15 33.33
C ARG A 34 10.39 58.33 32.44
N ARG A 35 10.70 58.13 31.16
CA ARG A 35 11.00 59.25 30.22
C ARG A 35 9.79 60.19 30.06
N ALA A 36 8.57 59.67 30.08
CA ALA A 36 7.35 60.50 30.07
C ALA A 36 7.21 61.40 31.32
N ASN A 37 7.87 61.07 32.44
CA ASN A 37 7.88 61.92 33.63
C ASN A 37 8.88 63.09 33.58
N VAL A 38 9.79 63.15 32.60
CA VAL A 38 10.73 64.31 32.46
C VAL A 38 9.94 65.61 32.23
N TRP A 39 8.84 65.54 31.48
CA TRP A 39 7.90 66.66 31.30
C TRP A 39 7.21 67.12 32.59
N ARG A 40 7.26 66.34 33.69
CA ARG A 40 6.80 66.75 35.04
C ARG A 40 7.87 67.52 35.82
N GLN A 41 9.10 67.57 35.32
CA GLN A 41 10.23 68.28 35.93
C GLN A 41 10.54 69.61 35.21
N THR A 42 10.03 69.81 34.00
CA THR A 42 10.29 70.98 33.15
C THR A 42 9.07 71.84 32.81
N VAL A 43 7.87 71.46 33.28
CA VAL A 43 6.61 72.18 33.02
C VAL A 43 5.77 72.25 34.30
N ASP A 44 5.15 73.40 34.56
CA ASP A 44 4.34 73.62 35.76
C ASP A 44 3.12 72.70 35.88
N ALA A 45 2.87 72.23 37.11
CA ALA A 45 1.82 71.28 37.43
C ALA A 45 0.40 71.72 36.99
N HIS A 46 0.15 73.03 36.91
CA HIS A 46 -1.14 73.58 36.48
C HIS A 46 -1.37 73.46 34.96
N LEU A 47 -0.31 73.52 34.14
CA LEU A 47 -0.37 73.31 32.69
C LEU A 47 -0.46 71.82 32.33
N LEU A 48 0.20 70.96 33.13
CA LEU A 48 0.19 69.51 32.91
C LEU A 48 -1.23 68.91 32.84
N ARG A 49 -2.20 69.42 33.62
CA ARG A 49 -3.55 68.83 33.64
C ARG A 49 -4.29 68.98 32.30
N HIS A 50 -3.90 69.96 31.49
CA HIS A 50 -4.50 70.23 30.17
C HIS A 50 -3.71 69.58 29.02
N LEU A 51 -2.38 69.46 29.17
CA LEU A 51 -1.51 68.79 28.19
C LEU A 51 -1.57 67.25 28.28
N LEU A 52 -1.67 66.69 29.50
CA LEU A 52 -1.65 65.24 29.74
C LEU A 52 -3.06 64.70 30.03
N VAL A 53 -3.86 64.58 28.97
CA VAL A 53 -5.17 63.90 28.99
C VAL A 53 -5.05 62.52 29.66
N GLY A 54 -5.76 62.33 30.78
CA GLY A 54 -5.59 61.20 31.70
C GLY A 54 -5.62 59.82 31.04
N ARG A 55 -4.44 59.20 30.89
CA ARG A 55 -4.26 57.95 30.10
C ARG A 55 -3.72 56.76 30.90
N ASP A 56 -3.35 56.94 32.16
CA ASP A 56 -2.60 55.96 32.95
C ASP A 56 -3.32 54.61 33.13
N ARG A 57 -4.59 54.59 33.54
CA ARG A 57 -5.38 53.34 33.64
C ARG A 57 -5.54 52.60 32.30
N ARG A 58 -5.46 53.32 31.16
CA ARG A 58 -5.51 52.71 29.81
C ARG A 58 -4.17 52.10 29.37
N ALA A 59 -3.03 52.58 29.89
CA ALA A 59 -1.71 52.04 29.55
C ALA A 59 -1.46 50.65 30.14
N TRP A 60 -1.87 50.41 31.40
CA TRP A 60 -1.72 49.12 32.09
C TRP A 60 -2.50 48.00 31.39
N GLY A 61 -3.76 48.24 31.03
CA GLY A 61 -4.57 47.26 30.29
C GLY A 61 -4.07 46.95 28.87
N GLY A 62 -3.18 47.78 28.31
CA GLY A 62 -2.46 47.47 27.07
C GLY A 62 -1.24 46.56 27.33
N LEU A 63 -0.47 46.85 28.39
CA LEU A 63 0.67 46.02 28.80
C LEU A 63 0.22 44.60 29.19
N ILE A 64 -0.87 44.46 29.95
CA ILE A 64 -1.38 43.15 30.38
C ILE A 64 -1.79 42.29 29.18
N LEU A 65 -2.49 42.86 28.19
CA LEU A 65 -2.84 42.14 26.95
C LEU A 65 -1.60 41.74 26.14
N LEU A 66 -0.60 42.61 26.06
CA LEU A 66 0.66 42.31 25.38
C LEU A 66 1.39 41.13 26.07
N LEU A 67 1.57 41.19 27.39
CA LEU A 67 2.26 40.14 28.14
C LEU A 67 1.51 38.80 28.07
N LEU A 68 0.18 38.81 28.20
CA LEU A 68 -0.63 37.60 28.11
C LEU A 68 -0.61 37.00 26.69
N GLY A 69 -0.65 37.84 25.65
CA GLY A 69 -0.51 37.40 24.26
C GLY A 69 0.88 36.83 23.97
N THR A 70 1.95 37.53 24.36
CA THR A 70 3.33 37.02 24.21
C THR A 70 3.55 35.72 24.97
N ALA A 71 3.03 35.59 26.20
CA ALA A 71 3.09 34.35 26.95
C ALA A 71 2.32 33.20 26.25
N ALA A 72 1.09 33.44 25.80
CA ALA A 72 0.29 32.45 25.08
C ALA A 72 0.95 32.01 23.76
N ALA A 73 1.57 32.93 23.02
CA ALA A 73 2.33 32.63 21.81
C ALA A 73 3.58 31.78 22.07
N ILE A 74 4.30 32.02 23.17
CA ILE A 74 5.49 31.24 23.55
C ILE A 74 5.08 29.83 24.00
N VAL A 75 4.01 29.70 24.78
CA VAL A 75 3.48 28.37 25.16
C VAL A 75 2.96 27.63 23.92
N ALA A 76 2.29 28.30 22.98
CA ALA A 76 1.89 27.70 21.70
C ALA A 76 3.10 27.17 20.90
N LEU A 77 4.20 27.95 20.83
CA LEU A 77 5.43 27.58 20.12
C LEU A 77 6.19 26.43 20.77
N ALA A 78 6.12 26.30 22.10
CA ALA A 78 6.68 25.16 22.84
C ALA A 78 5.96 23.83 22.56
N GLY A 79 4.78 23.90 21.92
CA GLY A 79 4.04 22.73 21.46
C GLY A 79 3.56 21.83 22.60
N PRO A 80 2.64 22.30 23.48
CA PRO A 80 2.00 21.43 24.46
C PRO A 80 1.30 20.29 23.75
N SER A 81 1.50 19.08 24.27
CA SER A 81 0.95 17.85 23.76
C SER A 81 0.39 17.01 24.90
N TRP A 82 -0.75 16.40 24.64
CA TRP A 82 -1.44 15.45 25.52
C TRP A 82 -1.93 14.22 24.74
N ARG A 83 -1.37 14.00 23.54
CA ARG A 83 -1.71 12.89 22.64
C ARG A 83 -0.45 12.38 21.95
N GLN A 84 -0.23 11.08 22.05
CA GLN A 84 0.75 10.38 21.23
C GLN A 84 0.10 9.92 19.93
N VAL A 85 0.85 9.97 18.83
CA VAL A 85 0.46 9.40 17.53
C VAL A 85 1.58 8.47 17.09
N ALA A 86 1.24 7.26 16.63
CA ALA A 86 2.21 6.37 16.02
C ALA A 86 2.61 6.92 14.65
N GLN A 87 3.86 7.33 14.49
CA GLN A 87 4.46 7.53 13.17
C GLN A 87 4.86 6.15 12.61
N PRO A 88 4.54 5.85 11.33
CA PRO A 88 5.17 4.74 10.65
C PRO A 88 6.66 5.06 10.49
N LEU A 89 7.52 4.26 11.11
CA LEU A 89 8.93 4.23 10.74
C LEU A 89 9.00 3.55 9.37
N TRP A 90 9.49 4.26 8.36
CA TRP A 90 9.80 3.68 7.06
C TRP A 90 11.02 2.77 7.24
N GLN A 91 10.75 1.48 7.48
CA GLN A 91 11.76 0.45 7.61
C GLN A 91 12.46 0.28 6.27
N THR A 92 13.78 0.49 6.20
CA THR A 92 14.53 0.24 4.98
C THR A 92 14.55 -1.28 4.71
N PRO A 93 13.95 -1.77 3.61
CA PRO A 93 13.97 -3.19 3.25
C PRO A 93 15.40 -3.68 3.00
N SER A 94 15.73 -4.93 3.37
CA SER A 94 17.08 -5.46 3.13
C SER A 94 17.42 -5.48 1.63
N PRO A 95 18.61 -4.99 1.22
CA PRO A 95 19.08 -5.16 -0.14
C PRO A 95 19.44 -6.63 -0.42
N LEU A 96 19.28 -7.04 -1.68
CA LEU A 96 19.58 -8.39 -2.17
C LEU A 96 20.63 -8.34 -3.29
N VAL A 97 21.74 -9.06 -3.14
CA VAL A 97 22.67 -9.31 -4.25
C VAL A 97 22.37 -10.68 -4.85
N VAL A 98 22.00 -10.70 -6.13
CA VAL A 98 21.88 -11.92 -6.93
C VAL A 98 23.25 -12.23 -7.55
N ALA A 99 23.78 -13.42 -7.32
CA ALA A 99 25.05 -13.90 -7.87
C ALA A 99 24.79 -15.13 -8.78
N LEU A 100 24.85 -14.92 -10.10
CA LEU A 100 24.61 -15.96 -11.10
C LEU A 100 25.91 -16.56 -11.66
N ASP A 101 26.00 -17.88 -11.62
CA ASP A 101 27.01 -18.67 -12.31
C ASP A 101 26.84 -18.54 -13.83
N LEU A 102 27.89 -18.10 -14.53
CA LEU A 102 28.00 -18.07 -16.00
C LEU A 102 29.16 -18.94 -16.50
N SER A 103 29.53 -20.00 -15.76
CA SER A 103 30.43 -21.03 -16.26
C SER A 103 29.81 -21.77 -17.46
N SER A 104 30.63 -22.46 -18.26
CA SER A 104 30.14 -23.25 -19.40
C SER A 104 29.08 -24.32 -19.00
N ARG A 105 28.99 -24.69 -17.72
CA ARG A 105 28.01 -25.65 -17.17
C ARG A 105 26.57 -25.16 -17.27
N VAL A 106 26.28 -23.85 -17.28
CA VAL A 106 24.90 -23.37 -17.42
C VAL A 106 24.31 -23.55 -18.83
N THR A 107 25.12 -24.01 -19.79
CA THR A 107 24.64 -24.49 -21.09
C THR A 107 23.98 -25.87 -21.04
N ALA A 108 24.10 -26.61 -19.93
CA ALA A 108 23.52 -27.94 -19.75
C ALA A 108 21.98 -27.94 -19.90
N THR A 109 21.45 -29.03 -20.45
CA THR A 109 20.06 -29.17 -20.93
C THR A 109 19.18 -30.09 -20.07
N ASP A 110 19.63 -30.47 -18.87
CA ASP A 110 18.83 -31.25 -17.91
C ASP A 110 17.69 -30.45 -17.28
N LEU A 111 17.71 -29.13 -17.43
CA LEU A 111 16.54 -28.26 -17.30
C LEU A 111 16.23 -27.66 -18.67
N PRO A 112 15.19 -28.13 -19.38
CA PRO A 112 14.83 -27.61 -20.70
C PRO A 112 14.40 -26.12 -20.62
N PRO A 113 14.77 -25.27 -21.59
CA PRO A 113 15.67 -25.55 -22.72
C PRO A 113 17.17 -25.60 -22.32
N SER A 114 17.60 -24.79 -21.35
CA SER A 114 18.91 -24.91 -20.69
C SER A 114 18.86 -24.31 -19.27
N ARG A 115 19.82 -24.67 -18.41
CA ARG A 115 19.94 -24.12 -17.05
C ARG A 115 20.02 -22.59 -17.05
N LEU A 116 20.78 -22.01 -17.97
CA LEU A 116 20.91 -20.55 -18.13
C LEU A 116 19.57 -19.90 -18.46
N LEU A 117 18.82 -20.45 -19.41
CA LEU A 117 17.52 -19.89 -19.81
C LEU A 117 16.49 -20.01 -18.69
N GLN A 118 16.52 -21.11 -17.93
CA GLN A 118 15.70 -21.26 -16.72
C GLN A 118 16.13 -20.31 -15.59
N ALA A 119 17.44 -20.10 -15.38
CA ALA A 119 17.94 -19.13 -14.41
C ALA A 119 17.53 -17.69 -14.78
N ARG A 120 17.69 -17.28 -16.05
CA ARG A 120 17.21 -15.99 -16.56
C ARG A 120 15.70 -15.81 -16.34
N ALA A 121 14.90 -16.82 -16.68
CA ALA A 121 13.44 -16.78 -16.48
C ALA A 121 13.07 -16.64 -14.99
N LYS A 122 13.69 -17.45 -14.12
CA LYS A 122 13.49 -17.42 -12.67
C LYS A 122 13.92 -16.08 -12.04
N LEU A 123 15.01 -15.48 -12.52
CA LEU A 123 15.41 -14.12 -12.15
C LEU A 123 14.45 -13.05 -12.66
N ALA A 124 13.89 -13.20 -13.86
CA ALA A 124 12.85 -12.33 -14.40
C ALA A 124 11.49 -12.48 -13.67
N THR A 125 11.27 -13.55 -12.92
CA THR A 125 10.17 -13.64 -11.93
C THR A 125 10.56 -12.93 -10.63
N LEU A 126 11.75 -13.21 -10.08
CA LEU A 126 12.25 -12.56 -8.86
C LEU A 126 12.23 -11.03 -8.96
N LEU A 127 12.70 -10.45 -10.07
CA LEU A 127 12.72 -9.00 -10.32
C LEU A 127 11.32 -8.39 -10.55
N ARG A 128 10.27 -9.21 -10.67
CA ARG A 128 8.88 -8.79 -10.92
C ARG A 128 7.99 -8.94 -9.69
N GLU A 129 8.25 -9.97 -8.89
CA GLU A 129 7.42 -10.34 -7.73
C GLU A 129 7.99 -9.89 -6.39
N ARG A 130 9.28 -9.50 -6.33
CA ARG A 130 9.88 -9.01 -5.08
C ARG A 130 9.22 -7.70 -4.65
N GLN A 131 8.82 -7.63 -3.38
CA GLN A 131 8.06 -6.52 -2.81
C GLN A 131 8.99 -5.36 -2.41
N GLY A 132 9.68 -4.79 -3.40
CA GLY A 132 10.61 -3.66 -3.26
C GLY A 132 11.97 -4.03 -2.69
N GLY A 133 12.67 -3.01 -2.20
CA GLY A 133 14.06 -3.09 -1.74
C GLY A 133 15.06 -3.22 -2.89
N GLU A 134 16.27 -2.71 -2.67
CA GLU A 134 17.31 -2.69 -3.70
C GLU A 134 17.71 -4.12 -4.10
N VAL A 135 18.01 -4.30 -5.39
CA VAL A 135 18.67 -5.49 -5.93
C VAL A 135 19.93 -5.09 -6.68
N ALA A 136 21.00 -5.87 -6.50
CA ALA A 136 22.17 -5.86 -7.36
C ALA A 136 22.28 -7.18 -8.12
N LEU A 137 22.85 -7.13 -9.33
CA LEU A 137 23.08 -8.30 -10.17
C LEU A 137 24.59 -8.48 -10.41
N LEU A 138 25.09 -9.61 -9.97
CA LEU A 138 26.47 -10.07 -10.08
C LEU A 138 26.50 -11.35 -10.93
N VAL A 139 27.54 -11.51 -11.75
CA VAL A 139 27.81 -12.75 -12.48
C VAL A 139 29.23 -13.24 -12.20
N TYR A 140 29.47 -14.55 -12.28
CA TYR A 140 30.80 -15.10 -12.04
C TYR A 140 31.14 -16.37 -12.84
N ALA A 141 32.44 -16.59 -13.03
CA ALA A 141 33.04 -17.81 -13.57
C ALA A 141 34.41 -18.06 -12.91
N ASP A 142 35.56 -17.86 -13.58
CA ASP A 142 36.87 -17.76 -12.89
C ASP A 142 36.98 -16.49 -12.03
N ASP A 143 36.22 -15.45 -12.36
CA ASP A 143 36.18 -14.19 -11.60
C ASP A 143 34.75 -13.64 -11.54
N ALA A 144 34.49 -12.64 -10.68
CA ALA A 144 33.15 -12.09 -10.44
C ALA A 144 33.03 -10.62 -10.86
N TYR A 145 31.94 -10.27 -11.55
CA TYR A 145 31.68 -8.93 -12.08
C TYR A 145 30.26 -8.44 -11.78
N THR A 146 30.14 -7.17 -11.40
CA THR A 146 28.86 -6.49 -11.20
C THR A 146 28.25 -6.10 -12.54
N VAL A 147 27.07 -6.64 -12.85
CA VAL A 147 26.27 -6.27 -14.02
C VAL A 147 25.40 -5.05 -13.72
N ALA A 148 24.75 -5.06 -12.56
CA ALA A 148 24.00 -3.92 -12.02
C ALA A 148 24.37 -3.71 -10.54
N PRO A 149 24.69 -2.48 -10.11
CA PRO A 149 24.83 -2.13 -8.69
C PRO A 149 23.47 -2.23 -7.98
N LEU A 150 23.45 -1.99 -6.67
CA LEU A 150 22.20 -1.90 -5.92
C LEU A 150 21.31 -0.79 -6.49
N THR A 151 20.08 -1.15 -6.87
CA THR A 151 19.04 -0.22 -7.33
C THR A 151 17.65 -0.77 -7.01
N ASP A 152 16.70 0.13 -6.82
CA ASP A 152 15.26 -0.15 -6.73
C ASP A 152 14.59 -0.31 -8.12
N ASP A 153 15.23 0.15 -9.21
CA ASP A 153 14.75 -0.06 -10.58
C ASP A 153 15.03 -1.49 -11.07
N MET A 154 14.20 -2.42 -10.60
CA MET A 154 14.24 -3.83 -10.98
C MET A 154 13.98 -4.04 -12.50
N ALA A 155 13.28 -3.10 -13.15
CA ALA A 155 13.00 -3.18 -14.59
C ALA A 155 14.26 -2.89 -15.41
N ASN A 156 15.07 -1.92 -15.01
CA ASN A 156 16.39 -1.67 -15.61
C ASN A 156 17.36 -2.85 -15.36
N VAL A 157 17.33 -3.47 -14.17
CA VAL A 157 18.13 -4.70 -13.93
C VAL A 157 17.71 -5.84 -14.87
N ALA A 158 16.41 -5.98 -15.16
CA ALA A 158 15.90 -7.03 -16.04
C ALA A 158 16.41 -6.91 -17.49
N LEU A 159 16.73 -5.70 -17.98
CA LEU A 159 17.26 -5.48 -19.33
C LEU A 159 18.58 -6.23 -19.60
N TYR A 160 19.38 -6.48 -18.56
CA TYR A 160 20.66 -7.17 -18.71
C TYR A 160 20.52 -8.70 -18.79
N LEU A 161 19.40 -9.28 -18.34
CA LEU A 161 19.23 -10.74 -18.24
C LEU A 161 19.41 -11.44 -19.59
N ASP A 162 18.95 -10.83 -20.68
CA ASP A 162 19.07 -11.41 -22.02
C ASP A 162 20.48 -11.41 -22.60
N ALA A 163 21.38 -10.57 -22.07
CA ALA A 163 22.79 -10.51 -22.45
C ALA A 163 23.67 -11.51 -21.68
N LEU A 164 23.19 -12.10 -20.57
CA LEU A 164 24.03 -12.93 -19.69
C LEU A 164 24.35 -14.29 -20.33
N ALA A 165 25.56 -14.47 -20.86
CA ALA A 165 26.02 -15.72 -21.46
C ALA A 165 27.47 -16.03 -21.03
N PRO A 166 27.90 -17.31 -21.01
CA PRO A 166 29.27 -17.69 -20.65
C PRO A 166 30.36 -16.98 -21.48
N ASP A 167 30.08 -16.71 -22.76
CA ASP A 167 31.00 -16.03 -23.68
C ASP A 167 31.29 -14.56 -23.30
N VAL A 168 30.53 -13.98 -22.36
CA VAL A 168 30.77 -12.65 -21.78
C VAL A 168 31.84 -12.71 -20.68
N MET A 169 32.08 -13.89 -20.10
CA MET A 169 33.06 -14.07 -19.04
C MET A 169 34.47 -14.26 -19.63
N PRO A 170 35.51 -13.51 -19.19
CA PRO A 170 36.85 -13.62 -19.75
C PRO A 170 37.51 -15.01 -19.62
N ARG A 171 37.04 -15.84 -18.69
CA ARG A 171 37.48 -17.22 -18.44
C ARG A 171 36.38 -18.06 -17.79
N ASP A 172 36.28 -19.31 -18.21
CA ASP A 172 35.45 -20.35 -17.61
C ASP A 172 36.01 -20.80 -16.24
N GLY A 173 35.14 -21.13 -15.28
CA GLY A 173 35.48 -21.42 -13.88
C GLY A 173 34.25 -21.36 -12.97
N GLN A 174 34.37 -21.72 -11.68
CA GLN A 174 33.25 -21.69 -10.70
C GLN A 174 33.68 -21.06 -9.35
N ARG A 175 34.22 -19.84 -9.37
CA ARG A 175 34.70 -19.11 -8.18
C ARG A 175 33.56 -18.43 -7.42
N ALA A 176 32.68 -19.25 -6.85
CA ALA A 176 31.57 -18.82 -6.01
C ALA A 176 32.05 -18.08 -4.75
N ASP A 177 33.24 -18.39 -4.24
CA ASP A 177 33.94 -17.64 -3.19
C ASP A 177 34.11 -16.15 -3.56
N ARG A 178 34.63 -15.85 -4.76
CA ARG A 178 34.82 -14.46 -5.24
C ARG A 178 33.49 -13.76 -5.52
N ALA A 179 32.46 -14.52 -5.90
CA ALA A 179 31.11 -14.00 -6.05
C ALA A 179 30.55 -13.54 -4.70
N LEU A 180 30.66 -14.37 -3.66
CA LEU A 180 30.24 -14.04 -2.30
C LEU A 180 31.05 -12.87 -1.71
N GLU A 181 32.37 -12.83 -1.91
CA GLU A 181 33.18 -11.67 -1.52
C GLU A 181 32.72 -10.38 -2.22
N THR A 182 32.44 -10.43 -3.51
CA THR A 182 32.05 -9.23 -4.28
C THR A 182 30.63 -8.77 -3.90
N ALA A 183 29.73 -9.70 -3.61
CA ALA A 183 28.42 -9.40 -3.04
C ALA A 183 28.53 -8.70 -1.67
N VAL A 184 29.40 -9.18 -0.78
CA VAL A 184 29.69 -8.50 0.51
C VAL A 184 30.26 -7.09 0.30
N LYS A 185 31.20 -6.91 -0.64
CA LYS A 185 31.77 -5.60 -0.96
C LYS A 185 30.69 -4.62 -1.47
N LEU A 186 29.76 -5.06 -2.30
CA LEU A 186 28.63 -4.24 -2.78
C LEU A 186 27.68 -3.83 -1.63
N LEU A 187 27.31 -4.77 -0.76
CA LEU A 187 26.44 -4.51 0.40
C LEU A 187 27.08 -3.55 1.43
N GLN A 188 28.40 -3.63 1.60
CA GLN A 188 29.14 -2.67 2.43
C GLN A 188 29.22 -1.27 1.82
N GLN A 189 29.31 -1.17 0.49
CA GLN A 189 29.42 0.11 -0.22
C GLN A 189 28.12 0.94 -0.20
N SER A 190 26.94 0.31 -0.10
CA SER A 190 25.68 1.03 0.15
C SER A 190 25.47 1.44 1.61
N GLY A 191 26.33 0.98 2.53
CA GLY A 191 26.19 1.22 3.97
C GLY A 191 25.14 0.34 4.66
N ALA A 192 24.66 -0.72 4.00
CA ALA A 192 23.67 -1.63 4.55
C ALA A 192 24.23 -2.41 5.76
N ARG A 193 23.53 -2.35 6.90
CA ARG A 193 23.91 -3.08 8.14
C ARG A 193 23.57 -4.57 8.13
N GLY A 194 22.88 -5.01 7.09
CA GLY A 194 22.44 -6.39 6.87
C GLY A 194 21.84 -6.48 5.46
N GLY A 195 21.78 -7.70 4.93
CA GLY A 195 21.41 -7.92 3.54
C GLY A 195 21.32 -9.39 3.19
N ASP A 196 20.84 -9.65 1.98
CA ASP A 196 20.65 -10.98 1.42
C ASP A 196 21.58 -11.19 0.23
N ILE A 197 22.09 -12.41 0.09
CA ILE A 197 22.88 -12.83 -1.06
C ILE A 197 22.24 -14.12 -1.58
N LEU A 198 21.81 -14.13 -2.84
CA LEU A 198 21.25 -15.29 -3.52
C LEU A 198 22.24 -15.81 -4.55
N LEU A 199 22.83 -16.97 -4.29
CA LEU A 199 23.76 -17.65 -5.20
C LEU A 199 22.99 -18.65 -6.10
N LEU A 200 23.15 -18.57 -7.42
CA LEU A 200 22.55 -19.47 -8.41
C LEU A 200 23.64 -20.28 -9.11
N THR A 201 23.78 -21.57 -8.81
CA THR A 201 24.84 -22.45 -9.35
C THR A 201 24.49 -23.94 -9.20
N ASP A 202 25.24 -24.84 -9.83
CA ASP A 202 25.06 -26.30 -9.70
C ASP A 202 25.99 -26.97 -8.67
N ARG A 203 27.04 -26.29 -8.18
CA ARG A 203 27.93 -26.80 -7.14
C ARG A 203 28.69 -25.69 -6.41
N ALA A 204 29.34 -26.05 -5.30
CA ALA A 204 30.26 -25.18 -4.58
C ALA A 204 31.45 -25.97 -4.00
N ASP A 205 32.50 -25.27 -3.60
CA ASP A 205 33.68 -25.84 -2.94
C ASP A 205 33.80 -25.36 -1.48
N ALA A 206 34.89 -25.76 -0.81
CA ALA A 206 35.15 -25.41 0.58
C ALA A 206 35.47 -23.91 0.77
N ASP A 207 36.04 -23.25 -0.25
CA ASP A 207 36.34 -21.82 -0.23
C ASP A 207 35.03 -21.01 -0.28
N ALA A 208 34.04 -21.45 -1.06
CA ALA A 208 32.70 -20.87 -1.07
C ALA A 208 31.93 -21.09 0.26
N GLU A 209 32.09 -22.25 0.92
CA GLU A 209 31.56 -22.46 2.28
C GLU A 209 32.17 -21.48 3.29
N GLN A 210 33.48 -21.24 3.20
CA GLN A 210 34.21 -20.33 4.08
C GLN A 210 33.87 -18.86 3.78
N ALA A 211 33.70 -18.48 2.52
CA ALA A 211 33.22 -17.16 2.11
C ALA A 211 31.80 -16.89 2.62
N ALA A 212 30.90 -17.87 2.56
CA ALA A 212 29.54 -17.76 3.12
C ALA A 212 29.56 -17.62 4.66
N ALA A 213 30.43 -18.36 5.36
CA ALA A 213 30.62 -18.18 6.80
C ALA A 213 31.14 -16.77 7.15
N SER A 214 32.04 -16.21 6.32
CA SER A 214 32.55 -14.85 6.45
C SER A 214 31.47 -13.79 6.21
N ALA A 215 30.63 -13.96 5.18
CA ALA A 215 29.48 -13.08 4.92
C ALA A 215 28.51 -13.04 6.11
N ARG A 216 28.19 -14.20 6.69
CA ARG A 216 27.34 -14.31 7.88
C ARG A 216 27.93 -13.63 9.11
N ALA A 217 29.25 -13.74 9.32
CA ALA A 217 29.93 -13.05 10.41
C ALA A 217 29.86 -11.51 10.29
N GLN A 218 29.55 -11.00 9.09
CA GLN A 218 29.38 -9.58 8.78
C GLN A 218 27.91 -9.14 8.72
N GLY A 219 26.95 -10.02 9.03
CA GLY A 219 25.51 -9.71 9.04
C GLY A 219 24.77 -9.96 7.72
N PHE A 220 25.45 -10.49 6.69
CA PHE A 220 24.86 -10.81 5.39
C PHE A 220 24.49 -12.30 5.32
N VAL A 221 23.30 -12.61 4.83
CA VAL A 221 22.79 -14.00 4.79
C VAL A 221 22.87 -14.56 3.38
N VAL A 222 23.51 -15.73 3.24
CA VAL A 222 23.67 -16.41 1.94
C VAL A 222 22.65 -17.53 1.79
N SER A 223 21.72 -17.35 0.86
CA SER A 223 20.78 -18.35 0.36
C SER A 223 21.25 -18.86 -1.02
N VAL A 224 20.89 -20.10 -1.36
CA VAL A 224 21.41 -20.79 -2.55
C VAL A 224 20.28 -21.47 -3.33
N LEU A 225 20.20 -21.17 -4.63
CA LEU A 225 19.29 -21.81 -5.58
C LEU A 225 20.09 -22.77 -6.49
N GLY A 226 19.89 -24.07 -6.29
CA GLY A 226 20.55 -25.12 -7.06
C GLY A 226 20.02 -25.21 -8.50
N LEU A 227 20.90 -24.94 -9.47
CA LEU A 227 20.61 -25.03 -10.90
C LEU A 227 20.91 -26.43 -11.46
N GLY A 228 19.90 -27.12 -11.97
CA GLY A 228 20.06 -28.43 -12.63
C GLY A 228 19.40 -29.58 -11.89
N THR A 229 19.88 -30.79 -12.19
CA THR A 229 19.39 -32.06 -11.63
C THR A 229 20.55 -32.92 -11.10
N PRO A 230 20.31 -33.81 -10.12
CA PRO A 230 21.34 -34.75 -9.65
C PRO A 230 21.81 -35.75 -10.72
N GLN A 231 20.93 -36.06 -11.69
CA GLN A 231 21.25 -36.89 -12.86
C GLN A 231 22.27 -36.18 -13.77
N GLY A 232 22.02 -34.88 -14.00
CA GLY A 232 22.82 -34.00 -14.84
C GLY A 232 22.60 -34.18 -16.34
N ALA A 233 23.22 -33.30 -17.12
CA ALA A 233 23.35 -33.45 -18.57
C ALA A 233 24.82 -33.30 -18.99
N ALA A 234 25.13 -33.82 -20.17
CA ALA A 234 26.39 -33.52 -20.84
C ALA A 234 26.35 -32.09 -21.39
N TYR A 235 27.44 -31.35 -21.20
CA TYR A 235 27.67 -30.02 -21.76
C TYR A 235 29.06 -29.98 -22.41
N ARG A 236 29.35 -28.91 -23.17
CA ARG A 236 30.68 -28.65 -23.73
C ARG A 236 31.39 -27.62 -22.86
N ASN A 237 32.57 -27.95 -22.32
CA ASN A 237 33.38 -27.00 -21.55
C ASN A 237 34.10 -26.00 -22.47
N GLY A 238 34.75 -24.96 -21.90
CA GLY A 238 35.52 -23.98 -22.67
C GLY A 238 36.68 -24.56 -23.51
N GLU A 239 37.16 -25.76 -23.20
CA GLU A 239 38.18 -26.48 -23.98
C GLU A 239 37.59 -27.33 -25.12
N GLY A 240 36.26 -27.35 -25.28
CA GLY A 240 35.56 -28.14 -26.28
C GLY A 240 35.30 -29.60 -25.89
N GLN A 241 35.72 -30.06 -24.70
CA GLN A 241 35.46 -31.40 -24.19
C GLN A 241 33.98 -31.57 -23.78
N ILE A 242 33.46 -32.79 -23.88
CA ILE A 242 32.09 -33.12 -23.42
C ILE A 242 32.16 -33.74 -22.02
N VAL A 243 31.55 -33.08 -21.05
CA VAL A 243 31.65 -33.39 -19.61
C VAL A 243 30.24 -33.43 -18.99
N PRO A 244 29.93 -34.29 -18.01
CA PRO A 244 28.67 -34.22 -17.28
C PRO A 244 28.66 -33.07 -16.25
N ALA A 245 27.65 -32.21 -16.29
CA ALA A 245 27.32 -31.28 -15.20
C ALA A 245 26.19 -31.86 -14.36
N ARG A 246 26.45 -32.14 -13.08
CA ARG A 246 25.47 -32.64 -12.10
C ARG A 246 25.31 -31.65 -10.97
N LEU A 247 24.08 -31.50 -10.47
CA LEU A 247 23.78 -30.71 -9.29
C LEU A 247 24.32 -31.39 -8.02
N GLU A 248 25.26 -30.76 -7.33
CA GLU A 248 25.89 -31.26 -6.12
C GLU A 248 25.21 -30.71 -4.85
N GLU A 249 23.93 -31.06 -4.67
CA GLU A 249 23.05 -30.50 -3.61
C GLU A 249 23.67 -30.46 -2.19
N GLY A 250 24.56 -31.41 -1.86
CA GLY A 250 25.25 -31.44 -0.58
C GLY A 250 26.14 -30.20 -0.33
N THR A 251 26.90 -29.77 -1.35
CA THR A 251 27.79 -28.60 -1.26
C THR A 251 26.99 -27.30 -1.11
N LEU A 252 25.91 -27.18 -1.88
CA LEU A 252 25.02 -26.01 -1.87
C LEU A 252 24.27 -25.85 -0.54
N ARG A 253 23.86 -26.96 0.08
CA ARG A 253 23.33 -26.98 1.45
C ARG A 253 24.40 -26.62 2.48
N GLY A 254 25.64 -27.04 2.27
CA GLY A 254 26.81 -26.60 3.03
C GLY A 254 26.92 -25.07 3.05
N VAL A 255 27.08 -24.46 1.88
CA VAL A 255 27.16 -22.99 1.68
C VAL A 255 25.99 -22.26 2.35
N ALA A 256 24.74 -22.67 2.08
CA ALA A 256 23.56 -22.04 2.68
C ALA A 256 23.56 -22.14 4.22
N SER A 257 23.90 -23.31 4.78
CA SER A 257 23.93 -23.52 6.23
C SER A 257 25.04 -22.72 6.93
N ARG A 258 26.20 -22.59 6.29
CA ARG A 258 27.32 -21.73 6.73
C ARG A 258 26.90 -20.26 6.70
N GLY A 259 26.36 -19.81 5.57
CA GLY A 259 25.83 -18.46 5.35
C GLY A 259 24.57 -18.11 6.12
N GLY A 260 23.93 -19.08 6.80
CA GLY A 260 22.76 -18.88 7.63
C GLY A 260 21.46 -18.63 6.86
N GLY A 261 21.47 -18.84 5.54
CA GLY A 261 20.30 -18.74 4.68
C GLY A 261 19.66 -20.10 4.42
N ARG A 262 19.01 -20.23 3.26
CA ARG A 262 18.26 -21.43 2.88
C ARG A 262 18.78 -22.00 1.55
N TYR A 263 18.55 -23.28 1.35
CA TYR A 263 18.79 -23.95 0.07
C TYR A 263 17.47 -24.41 -0.54
N ALA A 264 17.29 -24.14 -1.83
CA ALA A 264 16.24 -24.72 -2.66
C ALA A 264 16.88 -25.22 -3.97
N ARG A 265 16.30 -26.24 -4.60
CA ARG A 265 16.58 -26.55 -6.01
C ARG A 265 15.58 -25.78 -6.86
N ILE A 266 16.01 -25.28 -8.01
CA ILE A 266 15.13 -24.58 -8.95
C ILE A 266 13.92 -25.45 -9.35
N ALA A 267 12.75 -24.83 -9.36
CA ALA A 267 11.47 -25.46 -9.65
C ALA A 267 10.76 -24.78 -10.84
N SER A 268 9.86 -25.52 -11.47
CA SER A 268 8.98 -25.02 -12.54
C SER A 268 7.87 -24.09 -12.05
N ASP A 269 7.76 -23.90 -10.73
CA ASP A 269 6.93 -22.91 -10.06
C ASP A 269 7.79 -22.13 -9.05
N ASP A 270 7.25 -21.03 -8.53
CA ASP A 270 8.02 -20.05 -7.74
C ASP A 270 8.03 -20.34 -6.24
N LYS A 271 7.69 -21.59 -5.87
CA LYS A 271 7.84 -22.10 -4.50
C LYS A 271 9.31 -22.15 -4.07
N ASP A 272 10.25 -22.22 -5.00
CA ASP A 272 11.67 -22.11 -4.73
C ASP A 272 12.06 -20.72 -4.21
N LEU A 273 11.62 -19.64 -4.87
CA LEU A 273 11.83 -18.25 -4.43
C LEU A 273 11.14 -17.96 -3.09
N ALA A 274 9.92 -18.46 -2.91
CA ALA A 274 9.18 -18.33 -1.66
C ALA A 274 9.86 -19.12 -0.51
N ALA A 275 10.35 -20.33 -0.76
CA ALA A 275 11.08 -21.11 0.24
C ALA A 275 12.40 -20.44 0.66
N LEU A 276 13.06 -19.74 -0.26
CA LEU A 276 14.31 -19.00 -0.01
C LEU A 276 14.12 -17.66 0.73
N ASP A 277 12.90 -17.16 0.89
CA ASP A 277 12.57 -15.88 1.56
C ASP A 277 13.11 -14.62 0.84
N VAL A 278 13.28 -14.69 -0.49
CA VAL A 278 13.89 -13.59 -1.28
C VAL A 278 12.88 -12.61 -1.90
N LEU A 279 11.60 -13.01 -1.99
CA LEU A 279 10.51 -12.20 -2.55
C LEU A 279 10.03 -11.10 -1.58
N THR A 280 10.13 -11.34 -0.28
CA THR A 280 9.80 -10.38 0.77
C THR A 280 11.11 -9.87 1.40
N PRO A 281 11.51 -8.61 1.15
CA PRO A 281 12.71 -8.06 1.77
C PRO A 281 12.63 -8.15 3.29
N ARG A 282 13.69 -8.61 3.94
CA ARG A 282 13.70 -8.78 5.39
C ARG A 282 13.90 -7.41 6.03
N VAL A 283 13.05 -7.09 7.00
CA VAL A 283 13.24 -5.90 7.84
C VAL A 283 14.42 -6.15 8.78
N SER A 284 15.41 -5.25 8.77
CA SER A 284 16.58 -5.37 9.64
C SER A 284 16.19 -5.24 11.12
N ALA A 285 16.31 -6.34 11.87
CA ALA A 285 15.77 -6.44 13.23
C ALA A 285 16.40 -5.50 14.27
N ASP A 286 17.58 -4.93 13.99
CA ASP A 286 18.23 -3.95 14.88
C ASP A 286 17.59 -2.54 14.78
N ASP A 287 16.95 -2.22 13.65
CA ASP A 287 16.04 -1.06 13.56
C ASP A 287 14.62 -1.41 14.02
N SER A 288 14.27 -2.70 14.14
CA SER A 288 13.05 -3.15 14.84
C SER A 288 13.22 -3.21 16.37
N ARG A 289 13.91 -2.23 16.97
CA ARG A 289 13.70 -1.91 18.39
C ARG A 289 12.24 -1.52 18.55
N GLU A 290 11.53 -2.16 19.48
CA GLU A 290 10.05 -2.12 19.61
C GLU A 290 9.46 -0.77 20.08
N GLY A 291 10.15 0.34 19.83
CA GLY A 291 9.55 1.66 19.82
C GLY A 291 8.60 1.79 18.64
N GLN A 292 7.33 1.43 18.83
CA GLN A 292 6.26 2.12 18.10
C GLN A 292 6.53 3.62 18.21
N GLY A 293 6.71 4.32 17.08
CA GLY A 293 7.15 5.72 17.01
C GLY A 293 6.11 6.70 17.54
N ARG A 294 5.78 6.61 18.83
CA ARG A 294 4.73 7.36 19.53
C ARG A 294 5.20 8.78 19.84
N THR A 295 5.35 9.56 18.78
CA THR A 295 5.67 10.99 18.92
C THR A 295 4.52 11.73 19.59
N TRP A 296 4.88 12.74 20.38
CA TRP A 296 3.91 13.66 20.98
C TRP A 296 3.40 14.61 19.90
N ARG A 297 2.12 14.53 19.55
CA ARG A 297 1.50 15.41 18.55
C ARG A 297 1.41 16.82 19.11
N ASP A 298 1.97 17.79 18.42
CA ASP A 298 1.84 19.21 18.79
C ASP A 298 0.35 19.63 18.74
N GLU A 299 -0.21 19.97 19.90
CA GLU A 299 -1.57 20.48 20.06
C GLU A 299 -1.54 21.97 20.50
N GLY A 300 -0.38 22.64 20.36
CA GLY A 300 -0.19 24.07 20.66
C GLY A 300 -1.06 25.01 19.81
N PHE A 301 -1.58 24.52 18.68
CA PHE A 301 -2.51 25.27 17.83
C PHE A 301 -3.82 25.67 18.55
N TRP A 302 -4.24 24.96 19.60
CA TRP A 302 -5.39 25.34 20.43
C TRP A 302 -5.21 26.67 21.18
N LEU A 303 -3.97 27.16 21.31
CA LEU A 303 -3.68 28.48 21.88
C LEU A 303 -3.75 29.61 20.84
N LEU A 304 -3.91 29.32 19.54
CA LEU A 304 -4.04 30.34 18.50
C LEU A 304 -5.37 31.11 18.58
N PRO A 305 -6.56 30.49 18.76
CA PRO A 305 -7.81 31.24 18.93
C PRO A 305 -7.81 32.25 20.10
N PRO A 306 -7.39 31.91 21.35
CA PRO A 306 -7.31 32.91 22.41
C PRO A 306 -6.20 33.95 22.14
N LEU A 307 -5.08 33.57 21.52
CA LEU A 307 -4.04 34.53 21.10
C LEU A 307 -4.57 35.56 20.08
N MET A 308 -5.33 35.11 19.08
CA MET A 308 -5.97 36.00 18.09
C MET A 308 -6.97 36.96 18.74
N LEU A 309 -7.75 36.47 19.72
CA LEU A 309 -8.67 37.31 20.49
C LEU A 309 -7.92 38.38 21.31
N LEU A 310 -6.81 38.01 21.97
CA LEU A 310 -5.95 38.96 22.69
C LEU A 310 -5.31 40.00 21.74
N ALA A 311 -4.85 39.56 20.57
CA ALA A 311 -4.30 40.44 19.53
C ALA A 311 -5.37 41.42 19.01
N LEU A 312 -6.61 40.99 18.80
CA LEU A 312 -7.74 41.84 18.38
C LEU A 312 -8.01 42.97 19.38
N PHE A 313 -8.01 42.64 20.69
CA PHE A 313 -8.17 43.63 21.77
C PHE A 313 -6.94 44.54 21.98
N ALA A 314 -5.75 44.12 21.53
CA ALA A 314 -4.56 44.96 21.51
C ALA A 314 -4.55 45.94 20.32
N PHE A 315 -4.86 45.46 19.11
CA PHE A 315 -4.68 46.24 17.87
C PHE A 315 -5.74 47.33 17.66
N ARG A 316 -7.03 47.04 17.89
CA ARG A 316 -8.10 48.00 17.53
C ARG A 316 -9.37 47.82 18.39
N ARG A 317 -9.34 48.29 19.64
CA ARG A 317 -10.46 48.21 20.63
C ARG A 317 -11.85 48.74 20.21
N ARG A 318 -11.99 49.39 19.05
CA ARG A 318 -13.30 49.72 18.42
C ARG A 318 -13.59 48.90 17.16
N GLY A 319 -12.56 48.41 16.48
CA GLY A 319 -12.70 47.50 15.33
C GLY A 319 -12.99 46.06 15.74
N ALA A 320 -12.63 45.65 16.96
CA ALA A 320 -12.92 44.31 17.49
C ALA A 320 -14.41 43.95 17.40
N LEU A 321 -15.30 44.86 17.83
CA LEU A 321 -16.75 44.65 17.76
C LEU A 321 -17.25 44.63 16.31
N ALA A 322 -16.73 45.51 15.45
CA ALA A 322 -17.08 45.55 14.03
C ALA A 322 -16.63 44.27 13.29
N ALA A 323 -15.46 43.72 13.63
CA ALA A 323 -14.97 42.45 13.08
C ALA A 323 -15.81 41.25 13.57
N LEU A 324 -16.23 41.24 14.85
CA LEU A 324 -17.12 40.21 15.39
C LEU A 324 -18.51 40.25 14.73
N VAL A 325 -19.08 41.45 14.57
CA VAL A 325 -20.33 41.67 13.83
C VAL A 325 -20.17 41.29 12.36
N MET A 326 -19.04 41.61 11.72
CA MET A 326 -18.79 41.26 10.32
C MET A 326 -18.62 39.75 10.12
N MET A 327 -17.93 39.04 11.03
CA MET A 327 -17.87 37.57 11.00
C MET A 327 -19.22 36.91 11.29
N ALA A 328 -20.05 37.50 12.15
CA ALA A 328 -21.41 37.02 12.42
C ALA A 328 -22.40 37.32 11.28
N ALA A 329 -22.20 38.42 10.55
CA ALA A 329 -23.03 38.81 9.40
C ALA A 329 -22.61 38.13 8.08
N LEU A 330 -21.34 37.71 7.94
CA LEU A 330 -20.85 37.01 6.74
C LEU A 330 -21.70 35.79 6.35
N PRO A 331 -22.08 34.85 7.25
CA PRO A 331 -22.96 33.74 6.90
C PRO A 331 -24.41 34.14 6.61
N MET A 332 -24.85 35.36 7.00
CA MET A 332 -26.16 35.91 6.61
C MET A 332 -26.13 36.63 5.25
N ALA A 333 -24.96 36.99 4.72
CA ALA A 333 -24.80 37.74 3.48
C ALA A 333 -24.52 36.85 2.25
N LEU A 334 -24.29 35.55 2.46
CA LEU A 334 -24.13 34.58 1.38
C LEU A 334 -25.51 34.02 0.98
N PRO A 335 -25.88 34.01 -0.32
CA PRO A 335 -27.14 33.43 -0.77
C PRO A 335 -27.07 31.90 -0.67
N THR A 336 -27.54 31.36 0.46
CA THR A 336 -27.67 29.92 0.65
C THR A 336 -28.80 29.37 -0.21
N THR A 337 -28.47 28.95 -1.44
CA THR A 337 -29.29 28.00 -2.21
C THR A 337 -29.21 26.63 -1.55
N ALA A 338 -29.87 26.52 -0.40
CA ALA A 338 -29.81 25.36 0.48
C ALA A 338 -30.65 24.20 -0.09
N HIS A 339 -30.05 23.44 -1.00
CA HIS A 339 -30.34 22.01 -1.03
C HIS A 339 -29.94 21.44 0.33
N ALA A 340 -30.87 20.72 0.98
CA ALA A 340 -30.62 20.08 2.26
C ALA A 340 -29.72 18.86 2.05
N ALA A 341 -28.40 19.08 2.07
CA ALA A 341 -27.42 18.01 2.06
C ALA A 341 -27.57 17.18 3.35
N GLU A 342 -27.59 15.85 3.23
CA GLU A 342 -27.77 14.90 4.33
C GLU A 342 -26.47 14.71 5.15
N GLY A 343 -25.87 15.82 5.58
CA GLY A 343 -24.59 15.88 6.28
C GLY A 343 -24.62 16.69 7.56
N THR A 344 -23.64 16.44 8.43
CA THR A 344 -23.46 17.22 9.67
C THR A 344 -22.81 18.58 9.38
N TRP A 345 -22.95 19.58 10.26
CA TRP A 345 -22.50 20.97 10.03
C TRP A 345 -20.98 21.17 9.79
N TRP A 346 -20.16 20.13 9.96
CA TRP A 346 -18.74 20.10 9.65
C TRP A 346 -18.37 19.29 8.40
N GLN A 347 -19.33 18.59 7.78
CA GLN A 347 -19.13 17.83 6.53
C GLN A 347 -19.46 18.69 5.32
N ARG A 348 -18.69 18.53 4.25
CA ARG A 348 -19.03 19.05 2.92
C ARG A 348 -19.79 18.00 2.11
N ALA A 349 -20.52 18.42 1.07
CA ALA A 349 -21.27 17.51 0.19
C ALA A 349 -20.36 16.41 -0.41
N ASP A 350 -19.17 16.78 -0.91
CA ASP A 350 -18.19 15.84 -1.47
C ASP A 350 -17.76 14.74 -0.49
N GLN A 351 -17.76 15.04 0.82
CA GLN A 351 -17.42 14.07 1.87
C GLN A 351 -18.60 13.14 2.20
N VAL A 352 -19.83 13.63 2.09
CA VAL A 352 -21.05 12.82 2.27
C VAL A 352 -21.20 11.86 1.09
N ASP A 353 -21.06 12.35 -0.14
CA ASP A 353 -21.17 11.52 -1.34
C ASP A 353 -20.05 10.46 -1.42
N GLN A 354 -18.82 10.81 -1.04
CA GLN A 354 -17.73 9.81 -0.93
C GLN A 354 -18.02 8.73 0.14
N GLN A 355 -18.62 9.12 1.27
CA GLN A 355 -19.01 8.17 2.32
C GLN A 355 -20.19 7.27 1.89
N ARG A 356 -21.15 7.81 1.13
CA ARG A 356 -22.23 7.04 0.49
C ARG A 356 -21.66 6.07 -0.55
N LEU A 357 -20.76 6.52 -1.43
CA LEU A 357 -20.03 5.67 -2.39
C LEU A 357 -19.35 4.48 -1.71
N SER A 358 -18.55 4.70 -0.65
CA SER A 358 -17.91 3.58 0.06
C SER A 358 -18.92 2.62 0.69
N THR A 359 -20.01 3.15 1.25
CA THR A 359 -21.07 2.34 1.88
C THR A 359 -21.83 1.50 0.84
N GLY A 360 -22.10 2.08 -0.34
CA GLY A 360 -22.73 1.38 -1.46
C GLY A 360 -21.85 0.29 -2.07
N VAL A 361 -20.53 0.53 -2.18
CA VAL A 361 -19.56 -0.48 -2.65
C VAL A 361 -19.52 -1.67 -1.67
N ASP A 362 -19.54 -1.42 -0.37
CA ASP A 362 -19.58 -2.48 0.64
C ASP A 362 -20.93 -3.20 0.74
N ALA A 363 -22.04 -2.58 0.33
CA ALA A 363 -23.32 -3.27 0.13
C ALA A 363 -23.30 -4.16 -1.13
N TYR A 364 -22.78 -3.64 -2.25
CA TYR A 364 -22.62 -4.37 -3.51
C TYR A 364 -21.73 -5.61 -3.33
N ARG A 365 -20.61 -5.47 -2.61
CA ARG A 365 -19.71 -6.59 -2.23
C ARG A 365 -20.39 -7.68 -1.41
N LYS A 366 -21.44 -7.36 -0.65
CA LYS A 366 -22.24 -8.31 0.15
C LYS A 366 -23.41 -8.92 -0.65
N GLY A 367 -23.61 -8.53 -1.90
CA GLY A 367 -24.74 -8.93 -2.73
C GLY A 367 -26.04 -8.16 -2.44
N ASP A 368 -26.03 -7.17 -1.54
CA ASP A 368 -27.19 -6.30 -1.32
C ASP A 368 -27.18 -5.16 -2.35
N PHE A 369 -27.52 -5.52 -3.58
CA PHE A 369 -27.57 -4.60 -4.71
C PHE A 369 -28.64 -3.51 -4.55
N LYS A 370 -29.66 -3.74 -3.71
CA LYS A 370 -30.73 -2.78 -3.43
C LYS A 370 -30.27 -1.71 -2.44
N ALA A 371 -29.58 -2.08 -1.36
CA ALA A 371 -28.93 -1.12 -0.48
C ALA A 371 -27.80 -0.37 -1.22
N ALA A 372 -27.05 -1.05 -2.10
CA ALA A 372 -26.05 -0.42 -2.94
C ALA A 372 -26.64 0.67 -3.84
N GLN A 373 -27.74 0.37 -4.55
CA GLN A 373 -28.48 1.36 -5.35
C GLN A 373 -28.84 2.61 -4.52
N GLN A 374 -29.45 2.43 -3.34
CA GLN A 374 -29.87 3.55 -2.48
C GLN A 374 -28.70 4.46 -2.04
N GLN A 375 -27.49 3.89 -1.91
CA GLN A 375 -26.30 4.67 -1.60
C GLN A 375 -25.72 5.41 -2.82
N PHE A 376 -25.78 4.83 -4.02
CA PHE A 376 -25.29 5.47 -5.24
C PHE A 376 -26.28 6.47 -5.86
N GLU A 377 -27.58 6.33 -5.57
CA GLU A 377 -28.65 7.14 -6.18
C GLU A 377 -28.52 8.63 -5.82
N GLY A 378 -28.48 9.49 -6.84
CA GLY A 378 -28.30 10.94 -6.69
C GLY A 378 -26.85 11.43 -6.63
N ILE A 379 -25.85 10.55 -6.67
CA ILE A 379 -24.42 10.95 -6.71
C ILE A 379 -24.02 11.26 -8.16
N ASP A 380 -23.98 12.54 -8.53
CA ASP A 380 -23.72 13.01 -9.90
C ASP A 380 -22.22 13.03 -10.27
N THR A 381 -21.54 11.89 -10.12
CA THR A 381 -20.14 11.69 -10.55
C THR A 381 -20.03 10.50 -11.50
N ASP A 382 -18.97 10.43 -12.31
CA ASP A 382 -18.70 9.31 -13.21
C ASP A 382 -18.66 7.97 -12.44
N ALA A 383 -17.98 7.93 -11.30
CA ALA A 383 -17.96 6.81 -10.38
C ALA A 383 -19.33 6.51 -9.74
N GLY A 384 -20.12 7.54 -9.38
CA GLY A 384 -21.47 7.38 -8.85
C GLY A 384 -22.40 6.70 -9.86
N TRP A 385 -22.47 7.25 -11.07
CA TRP A 385 -23.27 6.71 -12.17
C TRP A 385 -22.82 5.31 -12.61
N TYR A 386 -21.52 5.05 -12.67
CA TYR A 386 -21.00 3.72 -13.02
C TYR A 386 -21.36 2.65 -11.97
N ASN A 387 -21.15 2.94 -10.68
CA ASN A 387 -21.49 1.99 -9.61
C ASN A 387 -23.01 1.79 -9.47
N LEU A 388 -23.82 2.84 -9.70
CA LEU A 388 -25.27 2.73 -9.81
C LEU A 388 -25.67 1.81 -10.98
N GLY A 389 -25.02 1.93 -12.13
CA GLY A 389 -25.20 1.04 -13.28
C GLY A 389 -24.93 -0.43 -12.94
N ASN A 390 -23.82 -0.71 -12.25
CA ASN A 390 -23.49 -2.05 -11.77
C ASN A 390 -24.58 -2.60 -10.83
N ALA A 391 -25.04 -1.81 -9.85
CA ALA A 391 -26.08 -2.20 -8.89
C ALA A 391 -27.46 -2.43 -9.53
N LEU A 392 -27.82 -1.64 -10.55
CA LEU A 392 -29.06 -1.82 -11.33
C LEU A 392 -28.98 -3.05 -12.24
N ALA A 393 -27.83 -3.30 -12.87
CA ALA A 393 -27.60 -4.45 -13.73
C ALA A 393 -27.72 -5.77 -12.95
N ARG A 394 -27.13 -5.85 -11.75
CA ARG A 394 -27.25 -7.02 -10.85
C ARG A 394 -28.68 -7.27 -10.36
N GLN A 395 -29.56 -6.27 -10.39
CA GLN A 395 -31.00 -6.39 -10.10
C GLN A 395 -31.86 -6.68 -11.36
N GLY A 396 -31.26 -6.87 -12.53
CA GLY A 396 -31.98 -7.10 -13.79
C GLY A 396 -32.61 -5.84 -14.40
N GLN A 397 -32.36 -4.65 -13.85
CA GLN A 397 -32.94 -3.38 -14.30
C GLN A 397 -32.12 -2.79 -15.47
N TYR A 398 -32.00 -3.56 -16.54
CA TYR A 398 -31.04 -3.32 -17.62
C TYR A 398 -31.20 -1.95 -18.32
N ASP A 399 -32.42 -1.47 -18.53
CA ASP A 399 -32.65 -0.15 -19.14
C ASP A 399 -32.11 1.00 -18.27
N ALA A 400 -32.40 0.97 -16.96
CA ALA A 400 -31.90 1.96 -16.01
C ALA A 400 -30.37 1.86 -15.82
N ALA A 401 -29.83 0.65 -15.84
CA ALA A 401 -28.39 0.42 -15.80
C ALA A 401 -27.67 1.02 -17.03
N ILE A 402 -28.23 0.85 -18.23
CA ILE A 402 -27.70 1.47 -19.47
C ILE A 402 -27.73 2.98 -19.38
N GLU A 403 -28.82 3.58 -18.87
CA GLU A 403 -28.89 5.04 -18.67
C GLU A 403 -27.84 5.53 -17.67
N ALA A 404 -27.61 4.81 -16.58
CA ALA A 404 -26.58 5.13 -15.60
C ALA A 404 -25.17 5.06 -16.24
N TYR A 405 -24.84 4.02 -17.01
CA TYR A 405 -23.58 3.99 -17.76
C TYR A 405 -23.48 5.11 -18.82
N ASP A 406 -24.58 5.49 -19.48
CA ASP A 406 -24.62 6.63 -20.41
C ASP A 406 -24.38 7.97 -19.70
N ARG A 407 -24.75 8.12 -18.43
CA ARG A 407 -24.43 9.28 -17.60
C ARG A 407 -22.95 9.28 -17.18
N ALA A 408 -22.42 8.13 -16.76
CA ALA A 408 -20.99 7.96 -16.45
C ALA A 408 -20.10 8.30 -17.66
N LEU A 409 -20.41 7.75 -18.84
CA LEU A 409 -19.65 7.96 -20.07
C LEU A 409 -19.79 9.38 -20.65
N LYS A 410 -20.83 10.14 -20.29
CA LYS A 410 -20.92 11.58 -20.61
C LYS A 410 -19.95 12.42 -19.77
N GLN A 411 -19.73 12.06 -18.51
CA GLN A 411 -18.73 12.71 -17.67
C GLN A 411 -17.31 12.24 -18.03
N HIS A 412 -17.12 10.94 -18.30
CA HIS A 412 -15.83 10.30 -18.54
C HIS A 412 -15.86 9.35 -19.76
N PRO A 413 -15.73 9.87 -21.00
CA PRO A 413 -15.84 9.06 -22.22
C PRO A 413 -14.80 7.93 -22.37
N GLY A 414 -13.66 8.03 -21.67
CA GLY A 414 -12.60 7.03 -21.66
C GLY A 414 -12.77 5.86 -20.69
N MET A 415 -13.88 5.81 -19.92
CA MET A 415 -14.10 4.78 -18.90
C MET A 415 -14.43 3.41 -19.52
N ALA A 416 -13.38 2.67 -19.92
CA ALA A 416 -13.49 1.37 -20.60
C ALA A 416 -14.39 0.37 -19.87
N ASP A 417 -14.34 0.33 -18.54
CA ASP A 417 -15.13 -0.57 -17.69
C ASP A 417 -16.63 -0.29 -17.82
N ALA A 418 -17.02 0.99 -17.94
CA ALA A 418 -18.41 1.39 -18.19
C ALA A 418 -18.84 1.07 -19.63
N VAL A 419 -17.96 1.22 -20.63
CA VAL A 419 -18.24 0.80 -22.01
C VAL A 419 -18.52 -0.71 -22.07
N ALA A 420 -17.66 -1.52 -21.43
CA ALA A 420 -17.78 -2.97 -21.39
C ALA A 420 -19.05 -3.44 -20.66
N ASN A 421 -19.29 -2.93 -19.44
CA ASN A 421 -20.47 -3.30 -18.65
C ASN A 421 -21.77 -2.87 -19.33
N ARG A 422 -21.81 -1.69 -19.95
CA ARG A 422 -22.96 -1.23 -20.75
C ARG A 422 -23.24 -2.12 -21.95
N ALA A 423 -22.20 -2.56 -22.67
CA ALA A 423 -22.34 -3.46 -23.81
C ALA A 423 -22.85 -4.85 -23.39
N ALA A 424 -22.34 -5.40 -22.28
CA ALA A 424 -22.81 -6.65 -21.72
C ALA A 424 -24.29 -6.58 -21.29
N VAL A 425 -24.68 -5.49 -20.62
CA VAL A 425 -26.06 -5.28 -20.16
C VAL A 425 -27.04 -5.03 -21.32
N ASP A 426 -26.63 -4.33 -22.39
CA ASP A 426 -27.45 -4.20 -23.60
C ASP A 426 -27.61 -5.52 -24.35
N ALA A 427 -26.56 -6.36 -24.39
CA ALA A 427 -26.65 -7.72 -24.94
C ALA A 427 -27.60 -8.60 -24.10
N ALA A 428 -27.55 -8.51 -22.77
CA ALA A 428 -28.48 -9.21 -21.87
C ALA A 428 -29.93 -8.73 -22.06
N ARG A 429 -30.16 -7.40 -22.15
CA ARG A 429 -31.48 -6.80 -22.41
C ARG A 429 -32.15 -7.31 -23.68
N LYS A 430 -31.36 -7.51 -24.74
CA LYS A 430 -31.85 -8.00 -26.05
C LYS A 430 -32.24 -9.48 -26.04
N ARG A 431 -31.82 -10.26 -25.04
CA ARG A 431 -32.11 -11.69 -24.89
C ARG A 431 -33.34 -11.95 -24.00
N LYS A 432 -34.54 -11.53 -24.43
CA LYS A 432 -35.79 -11.97 -23.76
C LYS A 432 -36.13 -13.43 -24.12
N PRO A 433 -36.67 -14.23 -23.18
CA PRO A 433 -36.97 -15.64 -23.40
C PRO A 433 -38.19 -15.83 -24.32
N PRO A 434 -38.32 -17.00 -24.99
CA PRO A 434 -39.49 -17.33 -25.79
C PRO A 434 -40.75 -17.43 -24.92
N GLN A 435 -41.89 -17.08 -25.52
CA GLN A 435 -43.18 -16.98 -24.85
C GLN A 435 -43.82 -18.37 -24.69
N ASN A 436 -44.46 -18.63 -23.55
CA ASN A 436 -45.15 -19.89 -23.28
C ASN A 436 -46.16 -20.24 -24.40
N ASN A 437 -46.09 -21.48 -24.87
CA ASN A 437 -47.17 -22.17 -25.58
C ASN A 437 -47.48 -23.46 -24.81
N ASP A 438 -48.75 -23.86 -24.78
CA ASP A 438 -49.24 -24.89 -23.86
C ASP A 438 -48.67 -26.29 -24.14
N GLN A 439 -48.40 -27.03 -23.07
CA GLN A 439 -48.84 -28.42 -22.98
C GLN A 439 -49.18 -28.80 -21.54
N ASN A 440 -50.28 -29.54 -21.40
CA ASN A 440 -50.91 -29.94 -20.15
C ASN A 440 -50.82 -31.47 -19.99
N ASN A 441 -51.18 -31.98 -18.81
CA ASN A 441 -51.19 -33.41 -18.40
C ASN A 441 -49.78 -34.04 -18.22
N ASP A 442 -49.58 -35.07 -17.36
CA ASP A 442 -50.57 -35.80 -16.55
C ASP A 442 -50.10 -36.20 -15.14
N GLN A 443 -51.02 -36.81 -14.38
CA GLN A 443 -51.01 -37.02 -12.94
C GLN A 443 -50.06 -38.09 -12.36
N LYS A 444 -49.76 -37.92 -11.04
CA LYS A 444 -49.74 -38.89 -9.91
C LYS A 444 -49.57 -40.39 -10.24
N ASP A 445 -48.82 -41.17 -9.46
CA ASP A 445 -49.08 -41.42 -8.02
C ASP A 445 -47.86 -42.00 -7.26
N GLY A 446 -47.94 -42.09 -5.92
CA GLY A 446 -46.84 -42.55 -5.07
C GLY A 446 -47.08 -43.86 -4.30
N LYS A 447 -46.00 -44.54 -3.87
CA LYS A 447 -46.03 -45.66 -2.91
C LYS A 447 -44.69 -45.84 -2.17
N LYS A 448 -44.77 -46.13 -0.86
CA LYS A 448 -43.64 -46.57 0.00
C LYS A 448 -43.87 -48.04 0.46
N PRO A 449 -42.81 -48.85 0.66
CA PRO A 449 -42.86 -50.07 1.46
C PRO A 449 -42.60 -49.79 2.97
N PRO A 450 -42.95 -50.72 3.89
CA PRO A 450 -42.79 -50.58 5.34
C PRO A 450 -41.70 -51.50 5.95
N SER A 451 -41.43 -51.33 7.26
CA SER A 451 -40.73 -52.30 8.13
C SER A 451 -41.11 -52.12 9.60
N ASP A 452 -41.23 -53.22 10.36
CA ASP A 452 -41.81 -53.28 11.71
C ASP A 452 -40.80 -53.15 12.89
N PRO A 453 -41.26 -52.93 14.15
CA PRO A 453 -40.46 -52.62 15.37
C PRO A 453 -40.09 -53.90 16.19
N PRO A 454 -39.59 -53.88 17.46
CA PRO A 454 -39.35 -52.79 18.45
C PRO A 454 -37.89 -52.80 19.02
N ASP A 455 -37.47 -52.35 20.23
CA ASP A 455 -38.08 -51.93 21.54
C ASP A 455 -37.13 -50.91 22.27
N PRO A 456 -37.32 -50.43 23.53
CA PRO A 456 -36.96 -49.05 23.89
C PRO A 456 -35.95 -48.83 25.06
N GLY A 457 -35.30 -47.65 25.12
CA GLY A 457 -34.27 -47.35 26.13
C GLY A 457 -33.90 -45.87 26.39
N LYS A 458 -34.86 -45.02 26.78
CA LYS A 458 -34.68 -43.72 27.52
C LYS A 458 -33.54 -42.75 27.12
N ASN A 459 -33.83 -41.87 26.15
CA ASN A 459 -33.89 -40.38 26.25
C ASN A 459 -33.14 -39.63 27.39
N PRO A 460 -32.69 -38.36 27.20
CA PRO A 460 -31.99 -37.73 26.06
C PRO A 460 -30.75 -36.85 26.46
N GLY A 461 -29.93 -36.38 25.50
CA GLY A 461 -28.77 -35.52 25.78
C GLY A 461 -28.17 -34.74 24.60
N GLN A 462 -28.82 -33.64 24.23
CA GLN A 462 -28.37 -32.41 23.54
C GLN A 462 -26.90 -32.25 23.06
N GLY A 463 -26.70 -31.78 21.81
CA GLY A 463 -25.45 -31.17 21.31
C GLY A 463 -24.95 -31.76 19.99
N ASN A 464 -24.79 -30.93 18.94
CA ASN A 464 -24.36 -31.38 17.60
C ASN A 464 -23.49 -30.32 16.91
N ASP A 465 -22.21 -30.61 16.72
CA ASP A 465 -21.26 -29.87 15.88
C ASP A 465 -20.35 -30.87 15.15
N GLY A 466 -20.22 -30.74 13.82
CA GLY A 466 -19.82 -31.85 12.94
C GLY A 466 -19.13 -31.43 11.64
N GLN A 467 -18.06 -30.65 11.78
CA GLN A 467 -17.00 -30.33 10.82
C GLN A 467 -16.75 -31.35 9.68
N SER A 468 -16.73 -30.90 8.42
CA SER A 468 -16.01 -31.57 7.31
C SER A 468 -15.68 -30.63 6.16
N SER A 469 -14.54 -30.87 5.49
CA SER A 469 -13.99 -30.03 4.40
C SER A 469 -14.28 -30.60 3.01
N PRO A 470 -14.33 -29.78 1.94
CA PRO A 470 -14.39 -30.26 0.56
C PRO A 470 -12.99 -30.64 -0.01
N PRO A 471 -12.91 -31.46 -1.09
CA PRO A 471 -11.65 -32.01 -1.59
C PRO A 471 -11.04 -31.26 -2.80
N GLN A 472 -9.86 -31.73 -3.21
CA GLN A 472 -9.16 -31.47 -4.49
C GLN A 472 -10.02 -31.96 -5.69
N ASP A 473 -9.78 -31.59 -6.97
CA ASP A 473 -8.50 -31.74 -7.69
C ASP A 473 -8.38 -30.91 -9.00
N LYS A 474 -7.26 -31.11 -9.72
CA LYS A 474 -6.80 -30.57 -11.03
C LYS A 474 -7.88 -30.31 -12.10
N GLY A 475 -7.66 -29.44 -13.09
CA GLY A 475 -6.48 -28.63 -13.43
C GLY A 475 -6.28 -28.50 -14.96
N GLU A 476 -5.28 -27.71 -15.39
CA GLU A 476 -4.85 -27.51 -16.80
C GLU A 476 -5.89 -26.83 -17.74
N GLN A 477 -5.53 -26.10 -18.81
CA GLN A 477 -4.24 -25.60 -19.32
C GLN A 477 -4.53 -24.27 -20.07
N GLY A 478 -3.56 -23.34 -20.15
CA GLY A 478 -3.76 -22.03 -20.79
C GLY A 478 -3.13 -21.93 -22.19
N GLN A 479 -3.79 -21.22 -23.12
CA GLN A 479 -3.19 -20.72 -24.37
C GLN A 479 -3.67 -19.30 -24.69
N SER A 480 -2.74 -18.43 -25.08
CA SER A 480 -3.02 -17.06 -25.57
C SER A 480 -3.05 -17.03 -27.11
N PRO A 481 -3.81 -16.10 -27.74
CA PRO A 481 -4.19 -16.22 -29.15
C PRO A 481 -3.22 -15.56 -30.16
N PRO A 482 -3.13 -16.07 -31.39
CA PRO A 482 -2.70 -15.32 -32.58
C PRO A 482 -3.82 -14.39 -33.11
N PRO A 483 -3.50 -13.41 -34.00
CA PRO A 483 -4.42 -12.35 -34.39
C PRO A 483 -5.45 -12.74 -35.48
N ALA A 484 -6.49 -11.93 -35.62
CA ALA A 484 -7.65 -12.18 -36.48
C ALA A 484 -7.48 -11.67 -37.93
N SER A 485 -7.91 -12.51 -38.90
CA SER A 485 -8.28 -12.09 -40.26
C SER A 485 -9.09 -13.20 -40.96
N GLY A 486 -10.35 -12.93 -41.35
CA GLY A 486 -11.16 -13.87 -42.14
C GLY A 486 -12.67 -13.73 -41.89
N ASP A 487 -13.43 -13.45 -42.96
CA ASP A 487 -14.90 -13.30 -42.96
C ASP A 487 -15.64 -14.65 -43.17
N PRO A 488 -16.98 -14.73 -43.03
CA PRO A 488 -17.65 -15.89 -42.43
C PRO A 488 -18.11 -16.98 -43.40
N LYS A 489 -18.37 -18.19 -42.83
CA LYS A 489 -19.32 -19.19 -43.35
C LYS A 489 -20.06 -19.91 -42.22
N ASP A 490 -21.27 -20.36 -42.50
CA ASP A 490 -22.23 -20.89 -41.53
C ASP A 490 -21.98 -22.33 -41.07
N GLY A 491 -22.44 -22.61 -39.84
CA GLY A 491 -23.27 -23.79 -39.56
C GLY A 491 -22.59 -25.04 -39.02
N GLN A 492 -22.71 -25.26 -37.71
CA GLN A 492 -23.60 -26.29 -37.14
C GLN A 492 -23.75 -26.16 -35.61
N SER A 493 -24.77 -26.81 -35.06
CA SER A 493 -25.22 -26.64 -33.66
C SER A 493 -24.93 -27.86 -32.80
N GLU A 494 -24.40 -27.68 -31.58
CA GLU A 494 -24.38 -28.71 -30.53
C GLU A 494 -24.68 -28.14 -29.13
N GLY A 495 -25.23 -29.00 -28.27
CA GLY A 495 -24.91 -29.00 -26.83
C GLY A 495 -25.38 -27.83 -25.98
N GLY A 496 -26.69 -27.73 -25.71
CA GLY A 496 -27.20 -26.78 -24.73
C GLY A 496 -26.67 -27.01 -23.29
N LYS A 497 -26.14 -25.95 -22.66
CA LYS A 497 -25.91 -25.84 -21.21
C LYS A 497 -26.64 -24.62 -20.66
N SER A 498 -27.07 -24.69 -19.40
CA SER A 498 -28.04 -23.75 -18.83
C SER A 498 -27.52 -22.30 -18.79
N PRO A 499 -28.33 -21.26 -19.12
CA PRO A 499 -27.81 -19.93 -19.48
C PRO A 499 -27.18 -19.09 -18.36
N GLN A 500 -27.22 -19.54 -17.10
CA GLN A 500 -27.07 -18.67 -15.93
C GLN A 500 -25.61 -18.48 -15.44
N ALA A 501 -24.66 -19.26 -15.97
CA ALA A 501 -23.26 -19.25 -15.53
C ALA A 501 -22.35 -18.29 -16.31
N ALA A 502 -22.56 -18.11 -17.62
CA ALA A 502 -21.65 -17.31 -18.45
C ALA A 502 -21.76 -15.80 -18.18
N ASP A 503 -22.99 -15.28 -18.16
CA ASP A 503 -23.24 -13.84 -17.98
C ASP A 503 -22.80 -13.33 -16.59
N SER A 504 -22.80 -14.20 -15.58
CA SER A 504 -22.32 -13.87 -14.23
C SER A 504 -20.79 -13.81 -14.13
N GLN A 505 -20.06 -14.60 -14.93
CA GLN A 505 -18.59 -14.59 -14.98
C GLN A 505 -18.03 -13.31 -15.62
N ALA A 506 -18.57 -12.86 -16.76
CA ALA A 506 -18.10 -11.65 -17.43
C ALA A 506 -18.26 -10.40 -16.53
N GLN A 507 -19.43 -10.25 -15.91
CA GLN A 507 -19.68 -9.17 -14.94
C GLN A 507 -18.77 -9.31 -13.70
N ALA A 508 -18.49 -10.53 -13.22
CA ALA A 508 -17.60 -10.75 -12.08
C ALA A 508 -16.12 -10.47 -12.38
N GLN A 509 -15.68 -10.59 -13.64
CA GLN A 509 -14.34 -10.21 -14.10
C GLN A 509 -14.18 -8.68 -14.12
N ALA A 510 -15.18 -7.95 -14.61
CA ALA A 510 -15.20 -6.49 -14.50
C ALA A 510 -15.22 -6.02 -13.03
N ASP A 511 -16.08 -6.61 -12.20
CA ASP A 511 -16.10 -6.37 -10.74
C ASP A 511 -14.77 -6.74 -10.06
N ALA A 512 -13.93 -7.59 -10.66
CA ALA A 512 -12.59 -7.97 -10.14
C ALA A 512 -11.53 -6.93 -10.52
N ALA A 513 -11.44 -6.53 -11.79
CA ALA A 513 -10.54 -5.46 -12.24
C ALA A 513 -10.80 -4.13 -11.50
N GLN A 514 -12.06 -3.82 -11.21
CA GLN A 514 -12.42 -2.67 -10.37
C GLN A 514 -11.91 -2.82 -8.92
N ARG A 515 -11.91 -4.03 -8.34
CA ARG A 515 -11.39 -4.28 -6.98
C ARG A 515 -9.89 -4.02 -6.88
N GLU A 516 -9.12 -4.35 -7.92
CA GLU A 516 -7.68 -4.09 -7.98
C GLU A 516 -7.40 -2.58 -8.10
N ARG A 517 -8.08 -1.87 -9.00
CA ARG A 517 -7.95 -0.40 -9.12
C ARG A 517 -8.32 0.34 -7.83
N MET A 518 -9.38 -0.09 -7.15
CA MET A 518 -9.82 0.45 -5.85
C MET A 518 -8.94 0.03 -4.65
N GLN A 519 -7.85 -0.71 -4.88
CA GLN A 519 -6.79 -0.99 -3.89
C GLN A 519 -5.48 -0.24 -4.21
N GLN A 520 -5.40 0.40 -5.37
CA GLN A 520 -4.24 1.14 -5.86
C GLN A 520 -4.39 2.67 -5.74
N ALA A 521 -5.52 3.15 -5.19
CA ALA A 521 -5.89 4.56 -5.03
C ALA A 521 -6.43 4.84 -3.61
#